data_AF-A0A6A6UE21-F1
#
_entry.id   AF-A0A6A6UE21-F1
#
_cell.length_a   1.000
_cell.length_b   1.000
_cell.length_c   1.000
_cell.angle_alpha   90.00
_cell.angle_beta   90.00
_cell.angle_gamma   90.00
#
_symmetry.space_group_name_H-M   'P 1'
#
loop_
_entity.id
_entity.type
_entity.pdbx_description
1 polymer ?
#
loop_
_entity_poly.entity_id
_entity_poly.type
_entity_poly.pdbx_seq_one_letter_code
_entity_poly.pdbx_strand_id
1 'polypeptide(L)'
;MKLTHILSVLPLAFAQYNYGSTTAQSSSTATAASSTSAASGSVATVAVGQNGFTFSPDTLTAAVGSRIVFQIYPGDHSVTQGDFSTPCQSNSTGFNSGFINSNSGPAAQAFTITVNSTDPIWFYCAQVTHCQSGMVGVINPPSSGQSLSDYKSAAAKSSGSSKPANVQGGVLGSPPASGSSASASPTPKGETAKNHIQWAGALLGVVMTAYLLL
;
A
#
# COMPACT_ATOMS: atom_id res chain seq x y z
N MET A 1 9.08 -27.43 -80.84
CA MET A 1 10.41 -28.05 -81.04
C MET A 1 11.43 -27.15 -80.34
N LYS A 2 12.07 -27.63 -79.25
CA LYS A 2 13.54 -27.86 -79.13
C LYS A 2 14.39 -26.60 -79.44
N LEU A 3 14.98 -25.88 -78.46
CA LEU A 3 16.12 -26.22 -77.56
C LEU A 3 17.41 -26.44 -78.41
N THR A 4 18.50 -25.66 -78.30
CA THR A 4 19.51 -25.52 -77.20
C THR A 4 20.32 -24.21 -77.33
N HIS A 5 20.60 -23.43 -76.27
CA HIS A 5 21.74 -23.48 -75.31
C HIS A 5 23.18 -23.36 -75.88
N ILE A 6 23.92 -22.31 -75.48
CA ILE A 6 25.40 -22.24 -75.39
C ILE A 6 25.81 -21.43 -74.13
N LEU A 7 26.89 -21.87 -73.45
CA LEU A 7 27.48 -21.29 -72.22
C LEU A 7 28.69 -20.38 -72.53
N SER A 8 29.01 -19.42 -71.66
CA SER A 8 30.36 -18.84 -71.46
C SER A 8 30.42 -17.94 -70.21
N VAL A 9 30.85 -18.46 -69.05
CA VAL A 9 32.21 -18.44 -68.41
C VAL A 9 32.39 -17.35 -67.32
N LEU A 10 32.73 -17.82 -66.11
CA LEU A 10 33.26 -17.06 -64.96
C LEU A 10 34.74 -16.71 -65.20
N PRO A 11 35.26 -15.60 -64.64
CA PRO A 11 35.88 -15.62 -63.29
C PRO A 11 35.45 -14.40 -62.44
N LEU A 12 35.78 -14.25 -61.14
CA LEU A 12 36.57 -15.05 -60.17
C LEU A 12 35.94 -14.89 -58.76
N ALA A 13 36.61 -15.35 -57.69
CA ALA A 13 36.22 -15.12 -56.29
C ALA A 13 37.39 -14.58 -55.47
N PHE A 14 37.11 -13.81 -54.41
CA PHE A 14 37.99 -13.69 -53.25
C PHE A 14 37.25 -14.22 -52.02
N ALA A 15 37.70 -15.37 -51.52
CA ALA A 15 37.25 -15.92 -50.25
C ALA A 15 38.12 -15.35 -49.12
N GLN A 16 37.49 -14.94 -48.02
CA GLN A 16 38.13 -14.84 -46.71
C GLN A 16 37.25 -15.55 -45.68
N TYR A 17 37.35 -16.87 -45.72
CA TYR A 17 37.03 -17.76 -44.62
C TYR A 17 37.88 -17.48 -43.36
N ASN A 18 37.26 -17.30 -42.20
CA ASN A 18 37.79 -17.97 -41.02
C ASN A 18 36.68 -18.40 -40.06
N TYR A 19 36.91 -19.58 -39.51
CA TYR A 19 36.05 -20.43 -38.72
C TYR A 19 35.41 -19.74 -37.51
N GLY A 20 34.16 -20.10 -37.25
CA GLY A 20 33.58 -19.92 -35.93
C GLY A 20 34.16 -20.94 -34.94
N SER A 21 34.27 -20.54 -33.68
CA SER A 21 34.26 -21.49 -32.57
C SER A 21 33.55 -20.87 -31.37
N THR A 22 32.76 -21.69 -30.70
CA THR A 22 31.81 -21.29 -29.65
C THR A 22 32.47 -20.81 -28.37
N THR A 23 31.98 -19.70 -27.83
CA THR A 23 31.66 -19.61 -26.41
C THR A 23 30.20 -19.19 -26.26
N ALA A 24 29.42 -19.98 -25.52
CA ALA A 24 28.06 -19.62 -25.18
C ALA A 24 28.11 -18.44 -24.19
N GLN A 25 27.99 -17.22 -24.69
CA GLN A 25 27.83 -16.06 -23.83
C GLN A 25 26.40 -16.07 -23.31
N SER A 26 26.22 -16.69 -22.14
CA SER A 26 25.00 -16.59 -21.34
C SER A 26 24.67 -15.11 -21.15
N SER A 27 23.71 -14.61 -21.92
CA SER A 27 23.11 -13.30 -21.70
C SER A 27 22.31 -13.36 -20.41
N SER A 28 23.00 -13.22 -19.27
CA SER A 28 22.39 -12.91 -17.99
C SER A 28 21.80 -11.50 -18.11
N THR A 29 20.60 -11.42 -18.67
CA THR A 29 19.75 -10.24 -18.62
C THR A 29 19.57 -9.91 -17.14
N ALA A 30 20.37 -8.97 -16.65
CA ALA A 30 20.22 -8.45 -15.31
C ALA A 30 18.89 -7.71 -15.29
N THR A 31 17.83 -8.41 -14.90
CA THR A 31 16.54 -7.82 -14.58
C THR A 31 16.82 -6.83 -13.46
N ALA A 32 16.98 -5.56 -13.82
CA ALA A 32 17.08 -4.48 -12.87
C ALA A 32 15.80 -4.51 -12.06
N ALA A 33 15.90 -5.03 -10.84
CA ALA A 33 14.81 -5.01 -9.89
C ALA A 33 14.58 -3.53 -9.53
N SER A 34 13.70 -2.89 -10.30
CA SER A 34 13.11 -1.62 -9.91
C SER A 34 12.42 -1.85 -8.58
N SER A 35 13.14 -1.56 -7.51
CA SER A 35 12.60 -1.46 -6.16
C SER A 35 11.71 -0.23 -6.14
N THR A 36 10.51 -0.37 -6.71
CA THR A 36 9.43 0.59 -6.61
C THR A 36 9.18 0.76 -5.13
N SER A 37 9.76 1.81 -4.56
CA SER A 37 9.54 2.18 -3.18
C SER A 37 8.08 2.58 -3.12
N ALA A 38 7.22 1.65 -2.69
CA ALA A 38 5.81 1.89 -2.56
C ALA A 38 5.66 3.11 -1.66
N ALA A 39 5.12 4.20 -2.21
CA ALA A 39 4.86 5.40 -1.44
C ALA A 39 3.95 4.97 -0.29
N SER A 40 4.46 5.03 0.94
CA SER A 40 3.73 4.60 2.12
C SER A 40 2.53 5.53 2.29
N GLY A 41 1.35 5.06 1.88
CA GLY A 41 0.12 5.81 2.04
C GLY A 41 -0.20 6.01 3.51
N SER A 42 -1.06 6.99 3.79
CA SER A 42 -1.47 7.33 5.15
C SER A 42 -2.02 6.13 5.93
N VAL A 43 -1.79 6.13 7.24
CA VAL A 43 -2.47 5.22 8.17
C VAL A 43 -3.71 5.93 8.71
N ALA A 44 -4.88 5.28 8.62
CA ALA A 44 -6.12 5.74 9.23
C ALA A 44 -6.70 4.63 10.12
N THR A 45 -7.30 5.02 11.25
CA THR A 45 -7.88 4.08 12.21
C THR A 45 -9.40 4.15 12.18
N VAL A 46 -10.06 2.99 12.13
CA VAL A 46 -11.49 2.81 12.34
C VAL A 46 -11.68 2.08 13.66
N ALA A 47 -12.37 2.72 14.62
CA ALA A 47 -12.82 2.07 15.83
C ALA A 47 -14.03 1.17 15.50
N VAL A 48 -13.94 -0.11 15.84
CA VAL A 48 -14.97 -1.12 15.63
C VAL A 48 -15.61 -1.46 16.97
N GLY A 49 -16.90 -1.19 17.15
CA GLY A 49 -17.62 -1.56 18.38
C GLY A 49 -17.49 -0.58 19.55
N GLN A 50 -16.75 0.53 19.40
CA GLN A 50 -16.47 1.44 20.53
C GLN A 50 -17.72 2.13 21.07
N ASN A 51 -18.67 2.47 20.19
CA ASN A 51 -19.90 3.18 20.51
C ASN A 51 -21.10 2.33 20.06
N GLY A 52 -21.20 1.11 20.60
CA GLY A 52 -22.20 0.11 20.19
C GLY A 52 -21.87 -0.54 18.86
N PHE A 53 -22.88 -1.03 18.13
CA PHE A 53 -22.72 -1.72 16.84
C PHE A 53 -22.41 -0.76 15.68
N THR A 54 -21.25 -0.10 15.78
CA THR A 54 -20.83 0.97 14.84
C THR A 54 -19.37 0.83 14.44
N PHE A 55 -19.07 1.32 13.24
CA PHE A 55 -17.72 1.68 12.82
C PHE A 55 -17.55 3.19 13.00
N SER A 56 -16.38 3.65 13.45
CA SER A 56 -16.11 5.08 13.65
C SER A 56 -14.70 5.45 13.17
N PRO A 57 -14.55 6.21 12.08
CA PRO A 57 -15.62 6.63 11.16
C PRO A 57 -16.23 5.43 10.40
N ASP A 58 -17.51 5.52 10.03
CA ASP A 58 -18.16 4.54 9.14
C ASP A 58 -17.97 4.87 7.65
N THR A 59 -17.50 6.08 7.34
CA THR A 59 -17.21 6.58 6.00
C THR A 59 -15.83 7.23 6.00
N LEU A 60 -14.92 6.80 5.12
CA LEU A 60 -13.61 7.44 4.99
C LEU A 60 -13.08 7.41 3.55
N THR A 61 -12.21 8.36 3.22
CA THR A 61 -11.48 8.39 1.94
C THR A 61 -10.00 8.13 2.20
N ALA A 62 -9.38 7.26 1.39
CA ALA A 62 -7.99 6.86 1.52
C ALA A 62 -7.35 6.61 0.15
N ALA A 63 -6.12 7.10 -0.02
CA ALA A 63 -5.37 6.92 -1.24
C ALA A 63 -4.88 5.46 -1.39
N VAL A 64 -4.59 5.05 -2.63
CA VAL A 64 -3.93 3.77 -2.90
C VAL A 64 -2.59 3.72 -2.17
N GLY A 65 -2.30 2.58 -1.54
CA GLY A 65 -1.14 2.39 -0.67
C GLY A 65 -1.39 2.75 0.80
N SER A 66 -2.51 3.39 1.16
CA SER A 66 -2.88 3.65 2.55
C SER A 66 -3.14 2.36 3.34
N ARG A 67 -3.03 2.44 4.67
CA ARG A 67 -3.38 1.36 5.60
C ARG A 67 -4.60 1.76 6.42
N ILE A 68 -5.64 0.93 6.38
CA ILE A 68 -6.81 1.11 7.27
C ILE A 68 -6.69 0.10 8.40
N VAL A 69 -6.55 0.62 9.61
CA VAL A 69 -6.41 -0.13 10.85
C VAL A 69 -7.76 -0.17 11.55
N PHE A 70 -8.36 -1.35 11.61
CA PHE A 70 -9.56 -1.59 12.37
C PHE A 70 -9.18 -1.97 13.81
N GLN A 71 -9.34 -1.03 14.74
CA GLN A 71 -9.16 -1.26 16.16
C GLN A 71 -10.48 -1.75 16.76
N ILE A 72 -10.51 -3.00 17.22
CA ILE A 72 -11.69 -3.59 17.84
C ILE A 72 -11.77 -3.15 19.31
N TYR A 73 -12.99 -2.88 19.78
CA TYR A 73 -13.37 -2.52 21.15
C TYR A 73 -14.32 -3.60 21.74
N PRO A 74 -14.81 -3.48 22.99
CA PRO A 74 -15.48 -4.59 23.65
C PRO A 74 -16.73 -5.14 22.96
N GLY A 75 -17.00 -6.43 23.22
CA GLY A 75 -17.93 -7.24 22.46
C GLY A 75 -17.20 -8.09 21.41
N ASP A 76 -17.95 -8.94 20.70
CA ASP A 76 -17.43 -9.73 19.58
C ASP A 76 -17.81 -9.08 18.25
N HIS A 77 -16.81 -8.77 17.43
CA HIS A 77 -16.99 -8.02 16.18
C HIS A 77 -16.10 -8.57 15.06
N SER A 78 -16.51 -8.34 13.81
CA SER A 78 -15.64 -8.53 12.64
C SER A 78 -15.64 -7.31 11.74
N VAL A 79 -14.71 -7.33 10.79
CA VAL A 79 -14.68 -6.47 9.62
C VAL A 79 -14.59 -7.41 8.42
N THR A 80 -15.69 -7.48 7.67
CA THR A 80 -15.84 -8.38 6.53
C THR A 80 -16.26 -7.56 5.32
N GLN A 81 -15.56 -7.76 4.20
CA GLN A 81 -15.88 -7.08 2.94
C GLN A 81 -17.11 -7.73 2.30
N GLY A 82 -18.03 -6.89 1.81
CA GLY A 82 -19.20 -7.30 1.05
C GLY A 82 -19.36 -6.44 -0.20
N ASP A 83 -20.38 -6.76 -0.98
CA ASP A 83 -20.75 -5.96 -2.15
C ASP A 83 -21.93 -5.04 -1.79
N PHE A 84 -22.06 -3.88 -2.46
CA PHE A 84 -23.11 -2.90 -2.17
C PHE A 84 -24.53 -3.48 -2.35
N SER A 85 -24.71 -4.34 -3.36
CA SER A 85 -25.98 -4.95 -3.73
C SER A 85 -26.44 -6.07 -2.78
N THR A 86 -25.53 -6.64 -1.99
CA THR A 86 -25.76 -7.81 -1.13
C THR A 86 -25.20 -7.58 0.29
N PRO A 87 -25.68 -6.54 1.01
CA PRO A 87 -25.20 -6.24 2.36
C PRO A 87 -25.36 -7.42 3.32
N CYS A 88 -24.40 -7.50 4.25
CA CYS A 88 -24.21 -8.59 5.19
C CYS A 88 -23.80 -9.94 4.57
N GLN A 89 -23.64 -10.02 3.24
CA GLN A 89 -23.11 -11.20 2.57
C GLN A 89 -21.67 -10.98 2.13
N SER A 90 -20.81 -11.99 2.35
CA SER A 90 -19.38 -11.81 2.13
C SER A 90 -18.99 -12.03 0.69
N ASN A 91 -18.17 -11.13 0.16
CA ASN A 91 -17.40 -11.43 -1.04
C ASN A 91 -16.29 -12.42 -0.67
N SER A 92 -16.33 -13.63 -1.24
CA SER A 92 -15.39 -14.72 -0.90
C SER A 92 -13.93 -14.41 -1.25
N THR A 93 -13.69 -13.41 -2.10
CA THR A 93 -12.35 -12.92 -2.47
C THR A 93 -11.93 -11.66 -1.71
N GLY A 94 -12.86 -11.02 -1.02
CA GLY A 94 -12.61 -9.82 -0.21
C GLY A 94 -11.93 -10.13 1.12
N PHE A 95 -11.71 -9.09 1.93
CA PHE A 95 -11.10 -9.27 3.25
C PHE A 95 -12.07 -9.77 4.33
N ASN A 96 -11.51 -10.37 5.36
CA ASN A 96 -12.21 -10.78 6.57
C ASN A 96 -11.25 -10.82 7.75
N SER A 97 -11.59 -10.12 8.84
CA SER A 97 -10.80 -10.14 10.09
C SER A 97 -10.96 -11.42 10.91
N GLY A 98 -11.98 -12.23 10.62
CA GLY A 98 -12.51 -13.18 11.61
C GLY A 98 -13.27 -12.45 12.73
N PHE A 99 -13.74 -13.19 13.73
CA PHE A 99 -14.29 -12.61 14.96
C PHE A 99 -13.14 -12.28 15.91
N ILE A 100 -13.16 -11.05 16.43
CA ILE A 100 -12.19 -10.53 17.39
C ILE A 100 -13.00 -9.99 18.56
N ASN A 101 -12.67 -10.46 19.75
CA ASN A 101 -13.34 -10.06 20.98
C ASN A 101 -12.42 -9.21 21.87
N SER A 102 -13.01 -8.27 22.60
CA SER A 102 -12.40 -7.66 23.78
C SER A 102 -13.38 -7.66 24.96
N ASN A 103 -12.84 -7.84 26.17
CA ASN A 103 -13.60 -7.73 27.41
C ASN A 103 -13.67 -6.28 27.93
N SER A 104 -12.61 -5.50 27.72
CA SER A 104 -12.49 -4.11 28.20
C SER A 104 -11.47 -3.33 27.38
N GLY A 105 -11.84 -2.12 26.96
CA GLY A 105 -10.99 -1.29 26.11
C GLY A 105 -10.66 -1.91 24.74
N PRO A 106 -9.66 -1.36 24.02
CA PRO A 106 -9.24 -1.86 22.72
C PRO A 106 -8.67 -3.29 22.83
N ALA A 107 -9.05 -4.15 21.88
CA ALA A 107 -8.49 -5.49 21.71
C ALA A 107 -6.97 -5.42 21.48
N ALA A 108 -6.24 -6.43 22.00
CA ALA A 108 -4.79 -6.57 21.82
C ALA A 108 -4.36 -6.81 20.36
N GLN A 109 -5.31 -7.12 19.47
CA GLN A 109 -5.11 -7.25 18.04
C GLN A 109 -6.01 -6.26 17.29
N ALA A 110 -5.46 -5.63 16.26
CA ALA A 110 -6.19 -4.91 15.23
C ALA A 110 -6.10 -5.67 13.90
N PHE A 111 -7.09 -5.47 13.03
CA PHE A 111 -7.07 -5.95 11.66
C PHE A 111 -6.67 -4.82 10.72
N THR A 112 -5.68 -5.02 9.86
CA THR A 112 -5.18 -3.98 8.94
C THR A 112 -5.28 -4.42 7.49
N ILE A 113 -5.89 -3.60 6.64
CA ILE A 113 -5.93 -3.79 5.19
C ILE A 113 -5.03 -2.76 4.49
N THR A 114 -4.64 -3.08 3.24
CA THR A 114 -4.03 -2.11 2.32
C THR A 114 -5.07 -1.67 1.29
N VAL A 115 -5.19 -0.37 1.06
CA VAL A 115 -6.04 0.18 0.00
C VAL A 115 -5.32 -0.03 -1.34
N ASN A 116 -5.84 -0.93 -2.18
CA ASN A 116 -5.18 -1.33 -3.43
C ASN A 116 -5.73 -0.61 -4.67
N SER A 117 -6.93 -0.04 -4.61
CA SER A 117 -7.53 0.78 -5.66
C SER A 117 -8.36 1.93 -5.05
N THR A 118 -8.86 2.82 -5.90
CA THR A 118 -9.78 3.91 -5.52
C THR A 118 -11.25 3.48 -5.54
N ASP A 119 -11.54 2.21 -5.81
CA ASP A 119 -12.91 1.72 -5.92
C ASP A 119 -13.60 1.70 -4.54
N PRO A 120 -14.94 1.83 -4.48
CA PRO A 120 -15.67 1.75 -3.22
C PRO A 120 -15.56 0.38 -2.57
N ILE A 121 -15.10 0.35 -1.31
CA ILE A 121 -14.96 -0.86 -0.51
C ILE A 121 -16.03 -0.83 0.58
N TRP A 122 -17.06 -1.66 0.39
CA TRP A 122 -18.16 -1.82 1.34
C TRP A 122 -17.82 -2.92 2.35
N PHE A 123 -18.10 -2.68 3.62
CA PHE A 123 -17.80 -3.63 4.68
C PHE A 123 -18.83 -3.60 5.80
N TYR A 124 -18.89 -4.69 6.57
CA TYR A 124 -19.85 -4.88 7.64
C TYR A 124 -19.28 -5.74 8.77
N CYS A 125 -19.95 -5.72 9.92
CA CYS A 125 -19.70 -6.66 10.99
C CYS A 125 -20.58 -7.91 10.80
N ALA A 126 -19.94 -9.06 10.62
CA ALA A 126 -20.63 -10.33 10.36
C ALA A 126 -21.21 -10.99 11.62
N GLN A 127 -21.12 -10.33 12.78
CA GLN A 127 -21.75 -10.80 14.00
C GLN A 127 -23.28 -10.79 13.85
N VAL A 128 -23.95 -11.75 14.47
CA VAL A 128 -25.40 -11.94 14.40
C VAL A 128 -26.12 -10.63 14.76
N THR A 129 -27.02 -10.17 13.90
CA THR A 129 -27.77 -8.89 13.95
C THR A 129 -26.96 -7.58 13.84
N HIS A 130 -25.62 -7.57 13.96
CA HIS A 130 -24.86 -6.31 13.97
C HIS A 130 -24.99 -5.57 12.63
N CYS A 131 -24.75 -6.25 11.49
CA CYS A 131 -24.90 -5.65 10.17
C CYS A 131 -26.33 -5.14 9.91
N GLN A 132 -27.35 -5.93 10.26
CA GLN A 132 -28.77 -5.58 10.12
C GLN A 132 -29.16 -4.40 11.02
N SER A 133 -28.46 -4.23 12.14
CA SER A 133 -28.58 -3.06 13.04
C SER A 133 -27.82 -1.82 12.55
N GLY A 134 -27.24 -1.86 11.35
CA GLY A 134 -26.52 -0.74 10.73
C GLY A 134 -25.01 -0.73 10.97
N MET A 135 -24.41 -1.81 11.50
CA MET A 135 -22.95 -1.95 11.64
C MET A 135 -22.31 -2.26 10.28
N VAL A 136 -22.28 -1.24 9.44
CA VAL A 136 -21.73 -1.22 8.08
C VAL A 136 -20.96 0.07 7.84
N GLY A 137 -20.02 0.03 6.89
CA GLY A 137 -19.20 1.17 6.51
C GLY A 137 -18.70 1.10 5.07
N VAL A 138 -18.04 2.18 4.64
CA VAL A 138 -17.48 2.32 3.29
C VAL A 138 -16.15 3.09 3.29
N ILE A 139 -15.17 2.55 2.58
CA ILE A 139 -13.94 3.28 2.20
C ILE A 139 -14.11 3.71 0.75
N ASN A 140 -13.70 4.94 0.42
CA ASN A 140 -13.81 5.53 -0.91
C ASN A 140 -15.24 5.46 -1.50
N PRO A 141 -16.27 5.97 -0.80
CA PRO A 141 -17.62 6.01 -1.35
C PRO A 141 -17.65 6.76 -2.69
N PRO A 142 -18.50 6.37 -3.64
CA PRO A 142 -18.63 7.09 -4.90
C PRO A 142 -19.25 8.48 -4.66
N SER A 143 -18.89 9.44 -5.49
CA SER A 143 -19.34 10.84 -5.36
C SER A 143 -20.85 11.04 -5.62
N SER A 144 -21.52 10.04 -6.21
CA SER A 144 -22.98 10.03 -6.43
C SER A 144 -23.51 8.60 -6.56
N GLY A 145 -24.83 8.44 -6.45
CA GLY A 145 -25.49 7.14 -6.53
C GLY A 145 -25.42 6.38 -5.19
N GLN A 146 -24.55 5.39 -5.09
CA GLN A 146 -24.50 4.43 -3.98
C GLN A 146 -24.05 5.10 -2.67
N SER A 147 -24.95 5.30 -1.70
CA SER A 147 -24.62 5.92 -0.41
C SER A 147 -24.57 4.94 0.76
N LEU A 148 -23.88 5.31 1.85
CA LEU A 148 -23.91 4.52 3.09
C LEU A 148 -25.32 4.45 3.71
N SER A 149 -26.19 5.44 3.46
CA SER A 149 -27.59 5.41 3.89
C SER A 149 -28.36 4.30 3.17
N ASP A 150 -28.14 4.12 1.87
CA ASP A 150 -28.76 3.05 1.08
C ASP A 150 -28.23 1.69 1.53
N TYR A 151 -26.91 1.58 1.76
CA TYR A 151 -26.29 0.36 2.24
C TYR A 151 -26.82 -0.06 3.62
N LYS A 152 -26.97 0.88 4.57
CA LYS A 152 -27.64 0.65 5.86
C LYS A 152 -29.10 0.22 5.69
N SER A 153 -29.84 0.88 4.80
CA SER A 153 -31.26 0.61 4.53
C SER A 153 -31.50 -0.75 3.85
N ALA A 154 -30.53 -1.25 3.09
CA ALA A 154 -30.55 -2.59 2.51
C ALA A 154 -30.05 -3.64 3.51
N ALA A 155 -29.03 -3.34 4.32
CA ALA A 155 -28.52 -4.22 5.38
C ALA A 155 -29.60 -4.59 6.40
N ALA A 156 -30.43 -3.64 6.81
CA ALA A 156 -31.58 -3.86 7.70
C ALA A 156 -32.64 -4.85 7.15
N LYS A 157 -32.60 -5.18 5.86
CA LYS A 157 -33.49 -6.15 5.19
C LYS A 157 -32.81 -7.49 4.92
N SER A 158 -31.53 -7.64 5.24
CA SER A 158 -30.76 -8.86 5.02
C SER A 158 -31.16 -9.93 6.05
N SER A 159 -31.36 -11.18 5.59
CA SER A 159 -31.86 -12.29 6.42
C SER A 159 -30.85 -12.81 7.46
N GLY A 160 -29.58 -12.41 7.34
CA GLY A 160 -28.50 -12.81 8.24
C GLY A 160 -27.17 -12.31 7.73
N SER A 161 -26.10 -12.56 8.48
CA SER A 161 -24.74 -12.18 8.12
C SER A 161 -23.90 -13.42 7.81
N SER A 162 -23.10 -13.39 6.74
CA SER A 162 -22.09 -14.41 6.45
C SER A 162 -20.68 -13.83 6.55
N LYS A 163 -19.66 -14.69 6.63
CA LYS A 163 -18.25 -14.32 6.45
C LYS A 163 -17.44 -15.51 5.90
N PRO A 164 -16.27 -15.29 5.27
CA PRO A 164 -15.33 -16.35 4.99
C PRO A 164 -14.92 -17.09 6.27
N ALA A 165 -14.62 -18.39 6.16
CA ALA A 165 -14.22 -19.20 7.30
C ALA A 165 -12.88 -18.75 7.90
N ASN A 166 -11.97 -18.24 7.08
CA ASN A 166 -10.61 -17.85 7.45
C ASN A 166 -10.45 -16.33 7.51
N VAL A 167 -9.42 -15.89 8.22
CA VAL A 167 -8.88 -14.52 8.13
C VAL A 167 -8.21 -14.36 6.76
N GLN A 168 -8.53 -13.30 6.02
CA GLN A 168 -8.02 -13.08 4.66
C GLN A 168 -8.06 -11.61 4.24
N GLY A 169 -7.32 -11.24 3.18
CA GLY A 169 -7.32 -9.89 2.59
C GLY A 169 -6.74 -8.76 3.46
N GLY A 170 -6.14 -9.10 4.60
CA GLY A 170 -5.50 -8.19 5.53
C GLY A 170 -4.67 -8.95 6.56
N VAL A 171 -4.10 -8.24 7.53
CA VAL A 171 -3.24 -8.81 8.58
C VAL A 171 -3.82 -8.55 9.96
N LEU A 172 -3.74 -9.56 10.84
CA LEU A 172 -3.93 -9.38 12.28
C LEU A 172 -2.57 -9.10 12.92
N GLY A 173 -2.51 -8.09 13.79
CA GLY A 173 -1.30 -7.74 14.51
C GLY A 173 -1.60 -6.81 15.69
N SER A 174 -0.58 -6.48 16.47
CA SER A 174 -0.72 -5.47 17.52
C SER A 174 -1.17 -4.13 16.91
N PRO A 175 -2.14 -3.43 17.50
CA PRO A 175 -2.52 -2.11 17.03
C PRO A 175 -1.33 -1.13 17.07
N PRO A 176 -1.23 -0.17 16.13
CA PRO A 176 -0.25 0.89 16.21
C PRO A 176 -0.47 1.70 17.49
N ALA A 177 0.62 2.15 18.12
CA ALA A 177 0.54 3.00 19.29
C ALA A 177 -0.32 4.24 18.99
N SER A 178 -1.37 4.46 19.78
CA SER A 178 -2.28 5.60 19.63
C SER A 178 -1.51 6.90 19.86
N GLY A 179 -1.20 7.63 18.78
CA GLY A 179 -0.49 8.91 18.85
C GLY A 179 0.57 9.19 17.77
N SER A 180 0.60 8.50 16.63
CA SER A 180 1.55 8.85 15.57
C SER A 180 1.00 8.68 14.15
N SER A 181 0.50 9.79 13.60
CA SER A 181 0.48 10.03 12.15
C SER A 181 1.92 10.20 11.67
N ALA A 182 2.62 9.08 11.43
CA ALA A 182 4.00 9.09 10.97
C ALA A 182 4.10 9.51 9.49
N SER A 183 4.01 10.81 9.22
CA SER A 183 4.41 11.40 7.94
C SER A 183 5.94 11.44 7.87
N ALA A 184 6.55 10.30 7.51
CA ALA A 184 7.98 10.20 7.29
C ALA A 184 8.34 10.77 5.91
N SER A 185 8.55 12.09 5.84
CA SER A 185 9.12 12.72 4.65
C SER A 185 10.63 12.48 4.61
N PRO A 186 11.20 11.88 3.54
CA PRO A 186 12.64 11.68 3.43
C PRO A 186 13.35 13.01 3.11
N THR A 187 14.11 13.53 4.06
CA THR A 187 15.02 14.65 3.83
C THR A 187 16.22 14.20 2.98
N PRO A 188 16.48 14.82 1.80
CA PRO A 188 17.69 14.53 1.05
C PRO A 188 18.92 15.08 1.80
N LYS A 189 19.94 14.25 2.02
CA LYS A 189 21.24 14.71 2.51
C LYS A 189 21.90 15.57 1.43
N GLY A 190 22.18 16.83 1.75
CA GLY A 190 22.82 17.77 0.85
C GLY A 190 24.22 17.32 0.41
N GLU A 191 24.45 17.41 -0.89
CA GLU A 191 25.74 17.18 -1.54
C GLU A 191 26.74 18.28 -1.12
N THR A 192 27.98 17.89 -0.79
CA THR A 192 29.00 18.85 -0.30
C THR A 192 29.69 19.55 -1.47
N ALA A 193 29.11 20.67 -1.92
CA ALA A 193 29.78 21.60 -2.82
C ALA A 193 30.92 22.33 -2.07
N LYS A 194 32.18 22.00 -2.39
CA LYS A 194 33.35 22.74 -1.91
C LYS A 194 33.61 23.94 -2.81
N ASN A 195 33.25 25.13 -2.33
CA ASN A 195 33.48 26.39 -3.05
C ASN A 195 34.96 26.73 -3.15
N HIS A 196 35.32 27.44 -4.22
CA HIS A 196 36.69 27.72 -4.64
C HIS A 196 37.00 29.22 -4.53
N ILE A 197 38.22 29.55 -4.06
CA ILE A 197 38.94 30.84 -4.23
C ILE A 197 38.39 32.09 -3.50
N GLN A 198 39.25 32.75 -2.71
CA GLN A 198 39.84 34.10 -2.96
C GLN A 198 40.96 34.35 -1.93
N TRP A 199 41.97 35.16 -2.26
CA TRP A 199 43.27 35.24 -1.57
C TRP A 199 43.70 36.69 -1.32
N ALA A 200 43.83 37.08 -0.05
CA ALA A 200 44.49 38.28 0.49
C ALA A 200 44.46 38.18 2.05
N GLY A 201 45.34 38.75 2.86
CA GLY A 201 46.57 39.50 2.57
C GLY A 201 47.00 40.37 3.77
N ALA A 202 48.09 39.98 4.45
CA ALA A 202 48.96 40.79 5.33
C ALA A 202 48.47 41.35 6.70
N LEU A 203 49.49 41.76 7.49
CA LEU A 203 49.52 42.53 8.77
C LEU A 203 49.14 41.75 10.05
N LEU A 204 50.04 41.48 11.02
CA LEU A 204 50.96 42.30 11.85
C LEU A 204 50.28 43.08 13.00
N GLY A 205 50.75 42.84 14.24
CA GLY A 205 50.32 43.53 15.48
C GLY A 205 49.87 42.55 16.57
N VAL A 206 50.70 42.03 17.48
CA VAL A 206 51.49 42.66 18.58
C VAL A 206 50.65 42.99 19.84
N VAL A 207 50.83 42.14 20.86
CA VAL A 207 50.83 42.40 22.32
C VAL A 207 49.58 43.04 22.98
N MET A 208 49.04 42.32 23.98
CA MET A 208 48.75 42.96 25.27
C MET A 208 49.10 42.05 26.46
N THR A 209 49.95 42.55 27.35
CA THR A 209 50.33 41.93 28.64
C THR A 209 49.85 42.80 29.80
N ALA A 210 49.11 42.22 30.75
CA ALA A 210 49.07 42.53 32.18
C ALA A 210 48.02 41.61 32.85
N TYR A 211 48.33 40.72 33.80
CA TYR A 211 48.55 40.98 35.23
C TYR A 211 47.39 41.74 35.92
N LEU A 212 46.75 41.13 36.94
CA LEU A 212 47.09 41.37 38.35
C LEU A 212 46.26 40.50 39.35
N LEU A 213 46.97 39.87 40.31
CA LEU A 213 46.60 39.41 41.66
C LEU A 213 45.14 38.97 41.98
N LEU A 214 45.00 37.69 42.38
CA LEU A 214 44.96 37.29 43.80
C LEU A 214 45.38 35.82 43.96
#